data_AF-A0A2S9GPN1-F1
#
_entry.id   AF-A0A2S9GPN1-F1
#
_cell.length_a   1.000
_cell.length_b   1.000
_cell.length_c   1.000
_cell.angle_alpha   90.00
_cell.angle_beta   90.00
_cell.angle_gamma   90.00
#
_symmetry.space_group_name_H-M   'P 1'
#
loop_
_entity.id
_entity.type
_entity.pdbx_description
1 polymer ?
#
loop_
_entity_poly.entity_id
_entity_poly.type
_entity_poly.pdbx_seq_one_letter_code
_entity_poly.pdbx_strand_id
1 'polypeptide(L)' 'VTTDSFSYRVSDDRGATSNEATVSITITPVNDAPVAVGDTATVAAGGTITVALLANDTDVDSAIDPATVVVVTQ' A
#
# COMPACT_ATOMS: atom_id res chain seq x y z
N VAL A 1 2.09 3.31 -12.08
CA VAL A 1 2.87 4.57 -12.11
C VAL A 1 1.93 5.66 -11.66
N THR A 2 2.27 6.32 -10.56
CA THR A 2 1.50 7.46 -10.07
C THR A 2 2.25 8.72 -10.50
N THR A 3 1.54 9.77 -10.87
CA THR A 3 2.15 11.03 -11.29
C THR A 3 1.57 12.17 -10.49
N ASP A 4 2.40 13.15 -10.18
CA ASP A 4 1.99 14.41 -9.57
C ASP A 4 2.50 15.58 -10.43
N SER A 5 1.87 16.73 -10.32
CA SER A 5 2.30 17.92 -11.06
C SER A 5 1.84 19.20 -10.41
N PHE A 6 2.65 20.25 -10.57
CA PHE A 6 2.25 21.59 -10.21
C PHE A 6 2.73 22.60 -11.25
N SER A 7 2.04 23.72 -11.32
CA SER A 7 2.40 24.85 -12.17
C SER A 7 3.04 25.97 -11.36
N TYR A 8 3.95 26.71 -11.98
CA TYR A 8 4.55 27.90 -11.39
C TYR A 8 4.75 29.01 -12.42
N ARG A 9 4.91 30.23 -11.92
CA ARG A 9 5.37 31.41 -12.65
C ARG A 9 6.49 32.05 -11.85
N VAL A 10 7.37 32.77 -12.54
CA VAL A 10 8.47 33.51 -11.92
C VAL A 10 8.31 34.99 -12.24
N SER A 11 8.54 35.85 -11.26
CA SER A 11 8.59 37.30 -11.45
C SER A 11 10.02 37.81 -11.31
N ASP A 12 10.41 38.79 -12.13
CA ASP A 12 11.68 39.48 -11.97
C ASP A 12 11.62 40.57 -10.89
N ASP A 13 12.77 41.19 -10.60
CA ASP A 13 12.90 42.26 -9.58
C ASP A 13 12.23 43.58 -10.00
N ARG A 14 11.70 43.65 -11.22
CA ARG A 14 11.01 44.81 -11.82
C ARG A 14 9.51 44.58 -11.99
N GLY A 15 9.00 43.42 -11.54
CA GLY A 15 7.57 43.11 -11.50
C GLY A 15 6.99 42.49 -12.77
N ALA A 16 7.82 42.09 -13.75
CA ALA A 16 7.33 41.32 -14.89
C ALA A 16 7.21 39.83 -14.50
N THR A 17 6.13 39.16 -14.92
CA THR A 17 5.85 37.75 -14.61
C THR A 17 5.92 36.89 -15.86
N SER A 18 6.52 35.70 -15.75
CA SER A 18 6.66 34.73 -16.84
C SER A 18 5.32 34.11 -17.27
N ASN A 19 5.34 33.38 -18.39
CA ASN A 19 4.31 32.38 -18.66
C ASN A 19 4.32 31.29 -17.57
N GLU A 20 3.24 30.53 -17.54
CA GLU A 20 3.13 29.35 -16.69
C GLU A 20 4.02 28.21 -17.22
N ALA A 21 4.72 27.55 -16.31
CA ALA A 21 5.46 26.33 -16.56
C ALA A 21 4.97 25.24 -15.62
N THR A 22 4.91 24.00 -16.11
CA THR A 22 4.47 22.84 -15.33
C THR A 22 5.65 21.94 -15.02
N VAL A 23 5.74 21.51 -13.77
CA VAL A 23 6.63 20.44 -13.32
C VAL A 23 5.82 19.16 -13.26
N SER A 24 6.29 18.11 -13.93
CA SER A 24 5.71 16.77 -13.85
C SER A 24 6.63 15.85 -13.04
N ILE A 25 6.05 15.14 -12.10
CA ILE A 25 6.72 14.23 -11.18
C ILE A 25 6.21 12.82 -11.48
N THR A 26 7.13 11.90 -11.74
CA THR A 26 6.81 10.48 -11.93
C THR A 26 7.20 9.71 -10.67
N ILE A 27 6.23 9.00 -10.09
CA ILE A 27 6.38 8.18 -8.90
C ILE A 27 6.36 6.72 -9.35
N THR A 28 7.50 6.05 -9.24
CA THR A 28 7.64 4.62 -9.49
C THR A 28 7.29 3.87 -8.21
N PRO A 29 6.17 3.12 -8.17
CA PRO A 29 5.84 2.31 -7.00
C PRO A 29 6.84 1.15 -6.85
N VAL A 30 7.08 0.75 -5.61
CA VAL A 30 7.87 -0.42 -5.23
C VAL A 30 6.89 -1.41 -4.61
N ASN A 31 7.02 -2.70 -4.95
CA ASN A 31 6.19 -3.73 -4.35
C ASN A 31 6.55 -3.92 -2.87
N ASP A 32 5.62 -3.59 -1.99
CA ASP A 32 5.63 -3.88 -0.57
C ASP A 32 5.23 -5.34 -0.31
N ALA A 33 5.71 -5.92 0.79
CA ALA A 33 5.38 -7.29 1.17
C ALA A 33 4.05 -7.33 1.96
N PRO A 34 3.33 -8.46 1.93
CA PRO A 34 2.16 -8.65 2.79
C PRO A 34 2.52 -8.55 4.27
N VAL A 35 1.61 -7.96 5.05
CA VAL A 35 1.69 -7.87 6.50
C VAL A 35 0.71 -8.87 7.11
N ALA A 36 1.26 -9.89 7.76
CA ALA A 36 0.48 -10.89 8.48
C ALA A 36 0.11 -10.41 9.90
N VAL A 37 -1.10 -10.74 10.35
CA VAL A 37 -1.63 -10.44 11.68
C VAL A 37 -2.05 -11.74 12.36
N GLY A 38 -1.57 -11.97 13.57
CA GLY A 38 -1.84 -13.22 14.29
C GLY A 38 -3.32 -13.45 14.58
N ASP A 39 -3.77 -14.69 14.40
CA ASP A 39 -5.12 -15.13 14.74
C ASP A 39 -5.23 -15.63 16.18
N THR A 40 -6.40 -15.41 16.78
CA THR A 40 -6.79 -16.05 18.04
C THR A 40 -8.17 -16.67 17.90
N ALA A 41 -8.33 -17.88 18.41
CA ALA A 41 -9.59 -18.61 18.36
C ALA A 41 -9.76 -19.44 19.63
N THR A 42 -10.99 -19.53 20.12
CA THR A 42 -11.36 -20.38 21.27
C THR A 42 -12.42 -21.38 20.84
N VAL A 43 -12.25 -22.63 21.23
CA VAL A 43 -13.22 -23.70 20.97
C VAL A 43 -13.47 -24.49 22.25
N ALA A 44 -14.72 -24.88 22.50
CA ALA A 44 -15.06 -25.75 23.61
C ALA A 44 -14.53 -27.17 23.38
N ALA A 45 -14.33 -27.94 24.46
CA ALA A 45 -13.91 -29.33 24.37
C ALA A 45 -14.90 -30.15 23.51
N GLY A 46 -14.39 -30.88 22.52
CA GLY A 46 -15.19 -31.63 21.55
C GLY A 46 -15.80 -30.79 20.41
N GLY A 47 -15.56 -29.47 20.38
CA GLY A 47 -15.99 -28.60 19.29
C GLY A 47 -15.03 -28.63 18.10
N THR A 48 -15.47 -28.03 16.99
CA THR A 48 -14.65 -27.76 15.80
C THR A 48 -14.68 -26.26 15.51
N ILE A 49 -13.57 -25.71 15.04
CA ILE A 49 -13.46 -24.32 14.63
C ILE A 49 -12.73 -24.23 13.29
N THR A 50 -13.18 -23.31 12.45
CA THR A 50 -12.50 -22.89 11.22
C THR A 50 -11.91 -21.51 11.47
N VAL A 51 -10.61 -21.35 11.21
CA VAL A 51 -9.91 -20.06 11.32
C VAL A 51 -9.56 -19.60 9.91
N ALA A 52 -9.93 -18.37 9.57
CA ALA A 52 -9.63 -17.76 8.28
C ALA A 52 -8.32 -16.96 8.38
N LEU A 53 -7.19 -17.64 8.15
CA LEU A 53 -5.84 -17.10 8.39
C LEU A 53 -5.54 -15.78 7.69
N LEU A 54 -6.16 -15.53 6.54
CA LEU A 54 -5.89 -14.35 5.72
C LEU A 54 -6.86 -13.19 5.97
N ALA A 55 -7.84 -13.37 6.86
CA ALA A 55 -8.96 -12.44 6.99
C ALA A 55 -8.55 -11.08 7.58
N ASN A 56 -7.48 -11.04 8.36
CA ASN A 56 -6.92 -9.86 9.03
C ASN A 56 -5.56 -9.44 8.46
N ASP A 57 -5.06 -10.14 7.46
CA ASP A 57 -3.83 -9.82 6.76
C ASP A 57 -4.06 -8.74 5.69
N THR A 58 -3.02 -7.96 5.39
CA THR A 58 -3.12 -6.88 4.39
C THR A 58 -1.90 -6.80 3.51
N ASP A 59 -2.10 -6.37 2.27
CA ASP A 59 -1.05 -5.98 1.35
C ASP A 59 -1.51 -4.67 0.68
N VAL A 60 -0.61 -3.68 0.60
CA VAL A 60 -0.96 -2.33 0.16
C VAL A 60 -1.03 -2.22 -1.37
N ASP A 61 -0.34 -3.09 -2.08
CA ASP A 61 -0.25 -3.07 -3.54
C ASP A 61 -1.25 -4.00 -4.21
N SER A 62 -1.60 -5.11 -3.55
CA SER A 62 -2.25 -6.24 -4.19
C SER A 62 -3.08 -7.10 -3.24
N ALA A 63 -3.76 -8.10 -3.80
CA ALA A 63 -4.42 -9.13 -3.01
C ALA A 63 -3.42 -10.23 -2.61
N ILE A 64 -3.53 -10.72 -1.38
CA ILE A 64 -2.73 -11.84 -0.90
C ILE A 64 -3.13 -13.12 -1.65
N ASP A 65 -2.15 -13.82 -2.22
CA ASP A 65 -2.36 -15.13 -2.84
C ASP A 65 -2.47 -16.23 -1.77
N PRO A 66 -3.63 -16.86 -1.59
CA PRO A 66 -3.81 -17.89 -0.57
C PRO A 66 -2.94 -19.14 -0.79
N ALA A 67 -2.46 -19.38 -2.02
CA ALA A 67 -1.59 -20.51 -2.32
C ALA A 67 -0.17 -20.34 -1.74
N THR A 68 0.19 -19.15 -1.29
CA THR A 68 1.54 -18.83 -0.76
C THR A 68 1.65 -18.95 0.76
N VAL A 69 0.56 -19.27 1.45
CA VAL A 69 0.54 -19.42 2.91
C VAL A 69 1.41 -20.60 3.33
N VAL A 70 2.38 -20.34 4.21
CA VAL A 70 3.25 -21.36 4.81
C VAL A 70 3.19 -21.22 6.33
N VAL A 71 2.97 -22.33 7.03
CA VAL A 71 3.03 -22.38 8.50
C VAL A 71 4.50 -22.50 8.92
N VAL A 72 4.98 -21.51 9.68
CA VAL A 72 6.41 -21.38 10.02
C VAL A 72 6.76 -21.99 11.38
N THR A 73 5.78 -22.31 12.24
CA THR A 73 6.02 -22.87 13.59
C THR A 73 5.10 -24.05 13.94
N GLN A 74 5.69 -25.04 14.62
CA GLN A 74 5.03 -26.15 15.34
C GLN A 74 5.38 -26.10 16.82
#